data_AF-A0A8J6EFF6-F1
#
_entry.id   AF-A0A8J6EFF6-F1
#
_cell.length_a   1.000
_cell.length_b   1.000
_cell.length_c   1.000
_cell.angle_alpha   90.00
_cell.angle_beta   90.00
_cell.angle_gamma   90.00
#
_symmetry.space_group_name_H-M   'P 1'
#
loop_
_entity.id
_entity.type
_entity.pdbx_description
1 polymer ?
#
loop_
_entity_poly.entity_id
_entity_poly.type
_entity_poly.pdbx_seq_one_letter_code
_entity_poly.pdbx_strand_id
1 'polypeptide(L)'
;MNRVNSIRVESGAWICYDHPDFKGQQYILERGEYPDFHRWNGHNDHMGSSRPVRMHGEHYRLELFEGCNFTGQCMEFCEDCPFLQGRGWNKNCVNAIKVYGDGA
;
A
#
# COMPACT_ATOMS: atom_id res chain seq x y z
N MET A 1 8.29 17.54 14.47
CA MET A 1 8.47 16.50 13.44
C MET A 1 9.94 16.38 13.16
N ASN A 2 10.43 15.17 12.96
CA ASN A 2 11.84 14.94 12.67
C ASN A 2 12.05 14.91 11.16
N ARG A 3 13.17 15.48 10.69
CA ARG A 3 13.58 15.36 9.29
C ARG A 3 14.44 14.13 9.11
N VAL A 4 14.15 13.34 8.08
CA VAL A 4 14.84 12.12 7.70
C VAL A 4 15.23 12.27 6.23
N ASN A 5 16.53 12.40 5.99
CA ASN A 5 17.06 12.67 4.65
C ASN A 5 17.40 11.39 3.88
N SER A 6 17.62 10.27 4.56
CA SER A 6 17.89 8.98 3.93
C SER A 6 17.42 7.82 4.81
N ILE A 7 17.08 6.70 4.18
CA ILE A 7 16.63 5.48 4.84
C ILE A 7 17.31 4.28 4.19
N ARG A 8 17.68 3.29 5.00
CA ARG A 8 18.10 1.97 4.52
C ARG A 8 17.32 0.90 5.26
N VAL A 9 16.62 0.06 4.51
CA VAL A 9 15.85 -1.07 5.03
C VAL A 9 16.66 -2.33 4.80
N GLU A 10 17.20 -2.91 5.86
CA GLU A 10 18.06 -4.11 5.77
C GLU A 10 17.25 -5.38 5.47
N SER A 11 16.02 -5.48 5.99
CA SER A 11 15.16 -6.66 5.88
C SER A 11 13.68 -6.32 6.09
N GLY A 12 12.82 -7.10 5.45
CA GLY A 12 11.37 -6.97 5.53
C GLY A 12 10.85 -5.71 4.83
N ALA A 13 9.64 -5.30 5.23
CA ALA A 13 9.01 -4.08 4.78
C ALA A 13 8.49 -3.27 5.97
N TRP A 14 8.46 -1.95 5.83
CA TRP A 14 7.99 -1.00 6.83
C TRP A 14 6.99 -0.04 6.20
N ILE A 15 6.04 0.42 6.99
CA ILE A 15 5.21 1.56 6.64
C ILE A 15 5.56 2.72 7.57
N CYS A 16 5.88 3.86 6.98
CA CYS A 16 6.29 5.08 7.66
C CYS A 16 5.26 6.19 7.42
N TYR A 17 5.21 7.13 8.36
CA TYR A 17 4.22 8.19 8.45
C TYR A 17 4.90 9.53 8.72
N ASP A 18 4.47 10.59 8.05
CA ASP A 18 5.00 11.95 8.25
C ASP A 18 4.58 12.56 9.60
N HIS A 19 3.46 12.14 10.18
CA HIS A 19 3.00 12.55 11.52
C HIS A 19 3.23 11.46 12.60
N PRO A 20 3.25 11.85 13.89
CA PRO A 20 3.15 10.90 15.00
C PRO A 20 1.86 10.08 14.98
N ASP A 21 1.83 8.99 15.75
CA ASP A 21 0.65 8.15 15.99
C ASP A 21 0.03 7.53 14.72
N PHE A 22 0.86 7.19 13.73
CA PHE A 22 0.47 6.55 12.47
C PHE A 22 -0.50 7.38 11.62
N LYS A 23 -0.30 8.69 11.57
CA LYS A 23 -1.15 9.66 10.86
C LYS A 23 -0.44 10.31 9.67
N GLY A 24 -1.23 10.92 8.80
CA GLY A 24 -0.73 11.70 7.66
C GLY A 24 -0.32 10.84 6.47
N GLN A 25 0.63 11.34 5.67
CA GLN A 25 1.10 10.66 4.46
C GLN A 25 1.81 9.35 4.83
N GLN A 26 1.47 8.28 4.11
CA GLN A 26 2.03 6.94 4.31
C GLN A 26 2.95 6.56 3.14
N TYR A 27 4.03 5.86 3.43
CA TYR A 27 4.93 5.30 2.42
C TYR A 27 5.43 3.92 2.86
N ILE A 28 5.36 2.95 1.94
CA ILE A 28 5.85 1.58 2.14
C ILE A 28 7.30 1.53 1.67
N LEU A 29 8.17 1.01 2.53
CA LEU A 29 9.59 0.83 2.28
C LEU A 29 9.91 -0.65 2.34
N GLU A 30 10.32 -1.21 1.22
CA GLU A 30 10.83 -2.58 1.14
C GLU A 30 12.35 -2.57 1.36
N ARG A 31 12.96 -3.76 1.40
CA ARG A 31 14.41 -3.89 1.51
C ARG A 31 15.11 -3.09 0.41
N GLY A 32 15.98 -2.16 0.81
CA GLY A 32 16.69 -1.30 -0.13
C GLY A 32 17.29 -0.04 0.50
N GLU A 33 17.89 0.79 -0.36
CA GLU A 33 18.47 2.07 0.01
C GLU A 33 17.67 3.22 -0.62
N TYR A 34 17.37 4.21 0.20
CA TYR A 34 16.60 5.39 -0.16
C TYR A 34 17.41 6.64 0.22
N PRO A 35 18.27 7.15 -0.68
CA PRO A 35 19.19 8.24 -0.38
C PRO A 35 18.54 9.62 -0.20
N ASP A 36 17.29 9.79 -0.65
CA ASP A 36 16.55 11.04 -0.57
C ASP A 36 15.03 10.79 -0.53
N PHE A 37 14.26 11.80 -0.13
CA PHE A 37 12.83 11.63 0.13
C PHE A 37 11.96 11.38 -1.10
N HIS A 38 12.44 11.71 -2.31
CA HIS A 38 11.74 11.38 -3.54
C HIS A 38 11.76 9.88 -3.79
N ARG A 39 12.76 9.15 -3.27
CA ARG A 39 12.90 7.71 -3.45
C ARG A 39 11.84 6.91 -2.69
N TRP A 40 11.24 7.47 -1.64
CA TRP A 40 10.08 6.86 -0.96
C TRP A 40 8.76 7.57 -1.30
N ASN A 41 8.71 8.33 -2.39
CA ASN A 41 7.53 9.09 -2.82
C ASN A 41 7.01 10.08 -1.75
N GLY A 42 7.89 10.57 -0.87
CA GLY A 42 7.56 11.61 0.09
C GLY A 42 7.40 12.96 -0.59
N HIS A 43 6.44 13.78 -0.15
CA HIS A 43 6.38 15.19 -0.55
C HIS A 43 7.32 16.09 0.27
N ASN A 44 7.83 15.57 1.39
CA ASN A 44 8.77 16.22 2.29
C ASN A 44 9.65 15.16 2.98
N ASP A 45 10.61 15.63 3.78
CA ASP A 45 11.54 14.82 4.55
C ASP A 45 11.05 14.54 6.00
N HIS A 46 9.79 14.79 6.33
CA HIS A 46 9.27 14.59 7.68
C HIS A 46 8.93 13.12 7.94
N MET A 47 9.28 12.64 9.14
CA MET A 47 8.83 11.37 9.69
C MET A 47 8.47 11.55 11.17
N GLY A 48 7.31 11.02 11.55
CA GLY A 48 6.79 11.06 12.92
C GLY A 48 6.55 9.69 13.54
N SER A 49 6.27 8.66 12.75
CA SER A 49 6.06 7.30 13.25
C SER A 49 6.26 6.23 12.15
N SER A 50 6.49 4.98 12.56
CA SER A 50 6.67 3.84 11.65
C SER A 50 6.27 2.52 12.31
N ARG A 51 5.94 1.50 11.50
CA ARG A 51 5.68 0.13 11.97
C ARG A 51 6.07 -0.91 10.90
N PRO A 52 6.49 -2.12 11.31
CA PRO A 52 6.79 -3.18 10.36
C PRO A 52 5.51 -3.65 9.65
N VAL A 53 5.63 -3.96 8.36
CA VAL A 53 4.58 -4.63 7.58
C VAL A 53 4.75 -6.14 7.78
N ARG A 54 3.74 -6.77 8.38
CA ARG A 54 3.71 -8.22 8.55
C ARG A 54 3.15 -8.86 7.28
N MET A 55 4.02 -9.42 6.46
CA MET A 55 3.65 -10.25 5.31
C MET A 55 3.60 -11.69 5.78
N HIS A 56 2.44 -12.17 6.22
CA HIS A 56 2.24 -13.55 6.63
C HIS A 56 1.27 -14.19 5.63
N GLY A 57 1.77 -14.80 4.55
CA GLY A 57 0.89 -15.51 3.63
C GLY A 57 1.44 -15.63 2.23
N GLU A 58 1.20 -16.77 1.60
CA GLU A 58 1.41 -16.98 0.17
C GLU A 58 0.11 -16.80 -0.62
N HIS A 59 -1.04 -16.79 0.07
CA HIS A 59 -2.33 -16.53 -0.56
C HIS A 59 -2.80 -15.12 -0.21
N TYR A 60 -2.93 -14.30 -1.23
CA TYR A 60 -3.54 -12.99 -1.19
C TYR A 60 -4.53 -12.86 -2.33
N ARG A 61 -5.62 -12.14 -2.07
CA ARG A 61 -6.67 -11.94 -3.06
C ARG A 61 -7.36 -10.60 -2.86
N LEU A 62 -7.68 -9.94 -3.95
CA LEU A 62 -8.45 -8.71 -4.02
C LEU A 62 -9.74 -8.96 -4.81
N GLU A 63 -10.86 -8.47 -4.30
CA GLU A 63 -12.13 -8.42 -5.04
C GLU A 63 -12.59 -6.96 -5.15
N LEU A 64 -12.70 -6.44 -6.38
CA LEU A 64 -13.22 -5.10 -6.67
C LEU A 64 -14.69 -5.19 -7.05
N PHE A 65 -15.54 -4.34 -6.48
CA PHE A 65 -17.00 -4.36 -6.68
C PHE A 65 -17.51 -3.09 -7.36
N GLU A 66 -18.44 -3.29 -8.30
CA GLU A 66 -19.13 -2.19 -8.98
C GLU A 66 -20.13 -1.51 -8.05
N GLY A 67 -20.83 -2.26 -7.19
CA GLY A 67 -21.78 -1.70 -6.24
C GLY A 67 -21.14 -1.33 -4.91
N CYS A 68 -21.70 -0.34 -4.24
CA CYS A 68 -21.43 -0.11 -2.82
C CYS A 68 -21.86 -1.32 -1.98
N ASN A 69 -21.29 -1.46 -0.78
CA ASN A 69 -21.61 -2.56 0.13
C ASN A 69 -21.40 -3.96 -0.48
N PHE A 70 -20.40 -4.11 -1.36
CA PHE A 70 -20.00 -5.40 -1.94
C PHE A 70 -21.08 -6.07 -2.81
N THR A 71 -21.80 -5.27 -3.60
CA THR A 71 -22.88 -5.74 -4.48
C THR A 71 -22.52 -5.62 -5.97
N GLY A 72 -23.31 -6.26 -6.83
CA GLY A 72 -23.15 -6.18 -8.28
C GLY A 72 -22.02 -7.05 -8.82
N GLN A 73 -21.55 -6.72 -10.02
CA GLN A 73 -20.41 -7.39 -10.64
C GLN A 73 -19.14 -7.14 -9.83
N CYS A 74 -18.30 -8.18 -9.72
CA CYS A 74 -16.99 -8.07 -9.10
C CYS A 74 -15.89 -8.64 -9.99
N MET A 75 -14.65 -8.21 -9.74
CA MET A 75 -13.44 -8.68 -10.40
C MET A 75 -12.41 -9.10 -9.36
N GLU A 76 -11.86 -10.30 -9.51
CA GLU A 76 -10.90 -10.89 -8.61
C GLU A 76 -9.47 -10.76 -9.14
N PHE A 77 -8.50 -10.53 -8.24
CA PHE A 77 -7.06 -10.50 -8.53
C PHE A 77 -6.29 -11.29 -7.47
N CYS A 78 -5.36 -12.13 -7.91
CA CYS A 78 -4.41 -12.85 -7.07
C CYS A 78 -2.95 -12.54 -7.44
N GLU A 79 -2.75 -11.58 -8.34
CA GLU A 79 -1.46 -11.17 -8.88
C GLU A 79 -1.47 -9.66 -9.12
N ASP A 80 -0.31 -9.11 -9.45
CA ASP A 80 -0.17 -7.71 -9.84
C ASP A 80 -1.07 -7.35 -11.03
N CYS A 81 -1.75 -6.21 -10.92
CA CYS A 81 -2.56 -5.64 -11.97
C CYS A 81 -2.13 -4.20 -12.25
N PRO A 82 -1.22 -3.96 -13.21
CA PRO A 82 -0.73 -2.61 -13.50
C PRO A 82 -1.79 -1.70 -14.11
N PHE A 83 -2.86 -2.26 -14.69
CA PHE A 83 -3.92 -1.49 -15.35
C PHE A 83 -5.27 -2.22 -15.29
N LEU A 84 -6.22 -1.71 -14.49
CA LEU A 84 -7.52 -2.35 -14.23
C LEU A 84 -8.36 -2.53 -15.50
N GLN A 85 -8.41 -1.52 -16.36
CA GLN A 85 -9.15 -1.58 -17.63
C GLN A 85 -8.57 -2.66 -18.55
N GLY A 86 -7.24 -2.87 -18.52
CA GLY A 86 -6.58 -3.94 -19.27
C GLY A 86 -6.97 -5.35 -18.81
N ARG A 87 -7.49 -5.48 -17.58
CA ARG A 87 -8.07 -6.72 -17.04
C ARG A 87 -9.60 -6.79 -17.20
N GLY A 88 -10.21 -5.81 -17.87
CA GLY A 88 -11.64 -5.78 -18.19
C GLY A 88 -12.49 -4.95 -17.23
N TRP A 89 -11.89 -4.18 -16.31
CA TRP A 89 -12.63 -3.25 -15.47
C TRP A 89 -13.05 -2.01 -16.27
N ASN A 90 -14.17 -2.09 -16.97
CA ASN A 90 -14.67 -1.02 -17.84
C ASN A 90 -15.51 0.04 -17.10
N LYS A 91 -15.37 0.15 -15.77
CA LYS A 91 -16.11 1.11 -14.94
C LYS A 91 -15.21 2.31 -14.60
N ASN A 92 -15.83 3.47 -14.40
CA ASN A 92 -15.12 4.71 -14.07
C ASN A 92 -14.70 4.81 -12.60
N CYS A 93 -15.19 3.92 -11.75
CA CYS A 93 -14.83 3.85 -10.33
C CYS A 93 -14.87 2.40 -9.82
N VAL A 94 -14.22 2.19 -8.67
CA VAL A 94 -14.37 1.00 -7.83
C VAL A 94 -15.12 1.45 -6.57
N ASN A 95 -16.27 0.86 -6.26
CA ASN A 95 -17.14 1.34 -5.18
C ASN A 95 -16.96 0.57 -3.87
N ALA A 96 -16.47 -0.66 -3.91
CA ALA A 96 -16.04 -1.40 -2.73
C ALA A 96 -14.90 -2.38 -3.08
N ILE A 97 -14.06 -2.70 -2.10
CA ILE A 97 -12.96 -3.64 -2.24
C ILE A 97 -12.98 -4.59 -1.04
N LYS A 98 -12.84 -5.90 -1.28
CA LYS A 98 -12.45 -6.87 -0.25
C LYS A 98 -11.01 -7.26 -0.45
N VAL A 99 -10.26 -7.30 0.63
CA VAL A 99 -8.87 -7.72 0.66
C VAL A 99 -8.79 -8.97 1.53
N TYR A 100 -8.18 -10.01 0.99
CA TYR A 100 -7.96 -11.29 1.64
C TYR A 100 -6.45 -11.53 1.69
N GLY A 101 -5.98 -12.10 2.80
CA GLY A 101 -4.61 -12.56 2.95
C GLY A 101 -4.50 -13.46 4.17
N ASP A 102 -3.51 -14.35 4.19
CA ASP A 102 -3.31 -15.30 5.30
C ASP A 102 -2.71 -14.66 6.56
N GLY A 103 -2.63 -13.32 6.61
CA GLY A 103 -1.84 -12.61 7.59
C GLY A 103 -2.64 -12.00 8.73
N ALA A 104 -2.48 -12.63 9.90
CA ALA A 104 -2.85 -12.21 11.27
C ALA A 104 -4.21 -11.52 11.47
#